data_AF-X1PXQ3-F1
#
_entry.id   AF-X1PXQ3-F1
#
_cell.length_a   1.000
_cell.length_b   1.000
_cell.length_c   1.000
_cell.angle_alpha   90.00
_cell.angle_beta   90.00
_cell.angle_gamma   90.00
#
_symmetry.space_group_name_H-M   'P 1'
#
loop_
_entity.id
_entity.type
_entity.pdbx_description
1 polymer ?
#
loop_
_entity_poly.entity_id
_entity_poly.type
_entity_poly.pdbx_seq_one_letter_code
_entity_poly.pdbx_strand_id
1 'polypeptide(L)'
;QIENLDWRDQLKIFVDYVGYERAGKKRAVTEAPEDSGLTKFSLVDEDSGKAVFKGKIHRAGHVDSWKDWNFWTLDFSDFEGTGFFYISINAGAKEYRSRSFEIAENILQKKTLSDILFYFKSQRCSGKYE
;
A
#
# COMPACT_ATOMS: atom_id res chain seq x y z
N GLN A 1 26.72 16.94 15.56
CA GLN A 1 25.29 17.22 15.74
C GLN A 1 24.53 16.10 15.07
N ILE A 2 23.86 15.25 15.83
CA ILE A 2 22.95 14.26 15.26
C ILE A 2 21.63 15.01 15.11
N GLU A 3 21.25 15.37 13.89
CA GLU A 3 19.92 15.88 13.62
C GLU A 3 18.92 14.82 14.07
N ASN A 4 18.07 15.18 15.03
CA ASN A 4 16.84 14.46 15.29
C ASN A 4 15.97 14.59 14.03
N LEU A 5 16.22 13.75 13.03
CA LEU A 5 15.24 13.48 11.99
C LEU A 5 14.06 12.81 12.69
N ASP A 6 13.00 13.59 12.92
CA ASP A 6 11.72 13.04 13.33
C ASP A 6 11.34 12.02 12.26
N TRP A 7 11.09 10.77 12.64
CA TRP A 7 10.64 9.74 11.70
C TRP A 7 9.32 10.14 11.00
N ARG A 8 8.65 11.18 11.51
CA ARG A 8 7.46 11.83 10.94
C ARG A 8 7.73 12.73 9.73
N ASP A 9 8.99 13.12 9.46
CA ASP A 9 9.35 13.85 8.23
C ASP A 9 9.45 12.93 7.00
N GLN A 10 9.15 11.65 7.16
CA GLN A 10 9.18 10.68 6.08
C GLN A 10 7.80 10.52 5.45
N LEU A 11 7.74 10.80 4.15
CA LEU A 11 6.65 10.37 3.28
C LEU A 11 6.44 8.86 3.45
N LYS A 12 5.22 8.45 3.82
CA LYS A 12 4.83 7.04 3.99
C LYS A 12 3.87 6.62 2.91
N ILE A 13 4.11 5.46 2.30
CA ILE A 13 3.26 4.90 1.26
C ILE A 13 2.58 3.64 1.80
N PHE A 14 1.26 3.71 1.94
CA PHE A 14 0.39 2.64 2.41
C PHE A 14 -0.22 1.89 1.23
N VAL A 15 -0.17 0.57 1.32
CA VAL A 15 -0.67 -0.38 0.32
C VAL A 15 -1.41 -1.50 1.05
N ASP A 16 -2.27 -2.24 0.34
CA ASP A 16 -2.78 -3.52 0.83
C ASP A 16 -1.62 -4.51 1.00
N TYR A 17 -1.49 -5.09 2.20
CA TYR A 17 -0.40 -6.01 2.54
C TYR A 17 -0.63 -7.42 2.03
N VAL A 18 -1.87 -7.80 1.75
CA VAL A 18 -2.21 -9.07 1.10
C VAL A 18 -1.94 -8.95 -0.40
N GLY A 19 -2.38 -7.83 -0.99
CA GLY A 19 -2.20 -7.44 -2.38
C GLY A 19 -3.50 -7.06 -3.07
N TYR A 20 -3.48 -6.93 -4.40
CA TYR A 20 -4.63 -6.45 -5.18
C TYR A 20 -5.07 -7.46 -6.25
N GLU A 21 -6.36 -7.45 -6.56
CA GLU A 21 -6.93 -8.22 -7.67
C GLU A 21 -6.49 -7.66 -9.02
N ARG A 22 -6.09 -8.54 -9.96
CA ARG A 22 -5.66 -8.19 -11.32
C ARG A 22 -6.64 -7.24 -12.02
N ALA A 23 -7.92 -7.61 -12.08
CA ALA A 23 -8.98 -6.83 -12.71
C ALA A 23 -9.80 -5.99 -11.69
N GLY A 24 -9.26 -5.78 -10.49
CA GLY A 24 -9.91 -5.01 -9.43
C GLY A 24 -9.49 -3.54 -9.39
N LYS A 25 -10.19 -2.76 -8.56
CA LYS A 25 -9.75 -1.42 -8.18
C LYS A 25 -8.50 -1.49 -7.31
N LYS A 26 -7.53 -0.63 -7.59
CA LYS A 26 -6.23 -0.62 -6.91
C LYS A 26 -5.87 0.81 -6.53
N ARG A 27 -5.67 1.02 -5.23
CA ARG A 27 -5.37 2.34 -4.67
C ARG A 27 -4.37 2.22 -3.54
N ALA A 28 -3.28 2.96 -3.66
CA ALA A 28 -2.40 3.25 -2.53
C ALA A 28 -2.71 4.63 -1.96
N VAL A 29 -2.31 4.85 -0.71
CA VAL A 29 -2.45 6.12 -0.01
C VAL A 29 -1.08 6.55 0.45
N THR A 30 -0.74 7.82 0.32
CA THR A 30 0.49 8.37 0.91
C THR A 30 0.14 9.46 1.92
N GLU A 31 0.86 9.46 3.04
CA GLU A 31 0.91 10.55 4.03
C GLU A 31 2.16 11.39 3.74
N ALA A 32 2.00 12.71 3.66
CA ALA A 32 3.07 13.66 3.40
C ALA A 32 2.70 15.08 3.93
N PRO A 33 3.66 16.01 4.03
CA PRO A 33 3.35 17.43 4.24
C PRO A 33 2.47 18.01 3.14
N GLU A 34 1.61 18.97 3.46
CA GLU A 34 0.68 19.58 2.49
C GLU A 34 1.39 20.23 1.29
N ASP A 35 2.55 20.82 1.53
CA ASP A 35 3.43 21.49 0.57
C ASP A 35 4.43 20.55 -0.10
N SER A 36 4.28 19.23 0.06
CA SER A 36 5.19 18.21 -0.49
C SER A 36 5.34 18.19 -2.02
N GLY A 37 4.46 18.88 -2.75
CA GLY A 37 4.57 19.03 -4.21
C GLY A 37 4.47 17.71 -5.00
N LEU A 38 3.90 16.66 -4.39
CA LEU A 38 3.77 15.34 -5.02
C LEU A 38 2.80 15.38 -6.20
N THR A 39 3.26 14.91 -7.36
CA THR A 39 2.45 14.97 -8.60
C THR A 39 2.32 13.64 -9.32
N LYS A 40 3.32 12.76 -9.20
CA LYS A 40 3.38 11.50 -9.96
C LYS A 40 3.97 10.38 -9.11
N PHE A 41 3.54 9.17 -9.42
CA PHE A 41 4.12 7.95 -8.87
C PHE A 41 4.39 6.96 -10.00
N SER A 42 5.21 5.96 -9.70
CA SER A 42 5.42 4.80 -10.56
C SER A 42 5.05 3.51 -9.81
N LEU A 43 4.41 2.58 -10.50
CA LEU A 43 4.39 1.18 -10.09
C LEU A 43 5.60 0.51 -10.72
N VAL A 44 6.43 -0.12 -9.89
CA VAL A 44 7.69 -0.72 -10.31
C VAL A 44 7.60 -2.21 -10.10
N ASP A 45 7.95 -2.95 -11.13
CA ASP A 45 8.09 -4.41 -11.08
C ASP A 45 9.30 -4.76 -10.20
N GLU A 46 9.07 -5.61 -9.19
CA GLU A 46 10.07 -5.94 -8.16
C GLU A 46 11.29 -6.63 -8.79
N ASP A 47 11.05 -7.58 -9.70
CA ASP A 47 12.10 -8.43 -10.27
C ASP A 47 12.98 -7.66 -11.25
N SER A 48 12.39 -6.88 -12.15
CA SER A 48 13.13 -6.14 -13.19
C SER A 48 13.55 -4.73 -12.77
N GLY A 49 12.97 -4.19 -11.70
CA GLY A 49 13.16 -2.81 -11.26
C GLY A 49 12.61 -1.76 -12.25
N LYS A 50 11.81 -2.17 -13.24
CA LYS A 50 11.28 -1.28 -14.27
C LYS A 50 9.94 -0.68 -13.85
N ALA A 51 9.77 0.62 -14.10
CA ALA A 51 8.47 1.26 -13.96
C ALA A 51 7.51 0.75 -15.05
N VAL A 52 6.56 -0.09 -14.63
CA VAL A 52 5.56 -0.73 -15.52
C VAL A 52 4.27 0.06 -15.64
N PHE A 53 4.03 0.99 -14.71
CA PHE A 53 2.91 1.92 -14.77
C PHE A 53 3.31 3.27 -14.17
N LYS A 54 2.73 4.37 -14.68
CA LYS A 54 2.92 5.72 -14.13
C LYS A 54 1.55 6.36 -13.95
N GLY A 55 1.30 6.89 -12.76
CA GLY A 55 0.04 7.53 -12.42
C GLY A 55 0.23 8.93 -11.83
N LYS A 56 -0.87 9.67 -11.75
CA LYS A 56 -0.93 10.97 -11.06
C LYS A 56 -1.25 10.76 -9.58
N ILE A 57 -0.66 11.60 -8.74
CA ILE A 57 -0.99 11.67 -7.32
C ILE A 57 -2.10 12.70 -7.15
N HIS A 58 -3.18 12.32 -6.46
CA HIS A 58 -4.33 13.20 -6.23
C HIS A 58 -4.46 13.51 -4.74
N ARG A 59 -4.60 14.80 -4.39
CA ARG A 59 -4.81 15.23 -3.00
C ARG A 59 -6.18 14.71 -2.52
N ALA A 60 -6.17 13.98 -1.41
CA ALA A 60 -7.37 13.62 -0.65
C ALA A 60 -7.60 14.60 0.50
N GLY A 61 -6.51 15.18 1.04
CA GLY A 61 -6.56 16.18 2.09
C GLY A 61 -6.54 15.56 3.48
N HIS A 62 -7.00 16.35 4.45
CA HIS A 62 -7.13 15.95 5.85
C HIS A 62 -8.34 15.02 6.06
N VAL A 63 -8.27 14.20 7.11
CA VAL A 63 -9.38 13.35 7.57
C VAL A 63 -9.82 13.86 8.93
N ASP A 64 -11.10 14.22 9.06
CA ASP A 64 -11.63 14.81 10.28
C ASP A 64 -11.33 14.00 11.53
N SER A 65 -10.97 14.71 12.60
CA SER A 65 -10.61 14.13 13.91
C SER A 65 -9.36 13.24 13.90
N TRP A 66 -8.61 13.20 12.81
CA TRP A 66 -7.23 12.69 12.82
C TRP A 66 -6.29 13.83 13.21
N LYS A 67 -5.01 13.52 13.42
CA LYS A 67 -3.98 14.56 13.62
C LYS A 67 -3.83 15.42 12.36
N ASP A 68 -2.92 16.40 12.37
CA ASP A 68 -2.60 17.28 11.24
C ASP A 68 -1.88 16.56 10.08
N TRP A 69 -2.38 15.39 9.71
CA TRP A 69 -1.92 14.59 8.59
C TRP A 69 -2.70 14.95 7.34
N ASN A 70 -1.98 14.90 6.22
CA ASN A 70 -2.55 15.08 4.90
C ASN A 70 -2.34 13.80 4.10
N PHE A 71 -3.31 13.50 3.24
CA PHE A 71 -3.30 12.28 2.44
C PHE A 71 -3.46 12.57 0.95
N TRP A 72 -2.85 11.70 0.15
CA TRP A 72 -3.01 11.65 -1.29
C TRP A 72 -3.28 10.21 -1.73
N THR A 73 -4.04 10.07 -2.81
CA THR A 73 -4.39 8.78 -3.41
C THR A 73 -3.64 8.54 -4.70
N LEU A 74 -3.25 7.29 -4.90
CA LEU A 74 -2.53 6.80 -6.06
C LEU A 74 -3.38 5.68 -6.69
N ASP A 75 -4.06 5.97 -7.79
CA ASP A 75 -4.90 5.00 -8.50
C ASP A 75 -4.10 4.35 -9.64
N PHE A 76 -4.00 3.02 -9.60
CA PHE A 76 -3.36 2.20 -10.63
C PHE A 76 -4.28 1.06 -11.06
N SER A 77 -5.59 1.28 -11.00
CA SER A 77 -6.61 0.28 -11.33
C SER A 77 -6.47 -0.22 -12.78
N ASP A 78 -6.05 0.63 -13.70
CA ASP A 78 -5.89 0.32 -15.13
C ASP A 78 -4.70 -0.61 -15.42
N PHE A 79 -3.83 -0.86 -14.43
CA PHE A 79 -2.77 -1.85 -14.56
C PHE A 79 -3.30 -3.25 -14.27
N GLU A 80 -3.22 -4.15 -15.25
CA GLU A 80 -3.68 -5.55 -15.15
C GLU A 80 -2.54 -6.58 -15.22
N GLY A 81 -1.28 -6.15 -15.04
CA GLY A 81 -0.16 -7.08 -14.91
C GLY A 81 -0.23 -7.85 -13.58
N THR A 82 0.37 -9.04 -13.56
CA THR A 82 0.46 -9.88 -12.36
C THR A 82 1.92 -10.07 -11.95
N GLY A 83 2.17 -10.21 -10.65
CA GLY A 83 3.53 -10.32 -10.10
C GLY A 83 3.68 -9.52 -8.81
N PHE A 84 4.93 -9.29 -8.41
CA PHE A 84 5.29 -8.46 -7.25
C PHE A 84 5.70 -7.06 -7.70
N PHE A 85 5.16 -6.06 -7.02
CA PHE A 85 5.36 -4.66 -7.36
C PHE A 85 5.52 -3.82 -6.11
N TYR A 86 6.11 -2.64 -6.27
CA TYR A 86 6.09 -1.59 -5.27
C TYR A 86 5.76 -0.23 -5.90
N ILE A 87 5.25 0.69 -5.08
CA ILE A 87 5.04 2.07 -5.48
C ILE A 87 6.31 2.87 -5.19
N SER A 88 6.75 3.67 -6.16
CA SER A 88 7.84 4.63 -6.02
C SER A 88 7.34 6.06 -6.25
N ILE A 89 7.73 6.96 -5.36
CA ILE A 89 7.47 8.40 -5.44
C ILE A 89 8.80 9.14 -5.31
N ASN A 90 9.12 9.98 -6.29
CA ASN A 90 10.27 10.87 -6.21
C ASN A 90 9.82 12.23 -5.65
N ALA A 91 10.42 12.64 -4.53
CA ALA A 91 10.21 13.94 -3.92
C ALA A 91 11.58 14.65 -3.81
N GLY A 92 11.81 15.62 -4.71
CA GLY A 92 13.12 16.25 -4.87
C GLY A 92 14.18 15.23 -5.32
N ALA A 93 15.29 15.15 -4.57
CA ALA A 93 16.39 14.23 -4.85
C ALA A 93 16.21 12.83 -4.22
N LYS A 94 15.12 12.60 -3.47
CA LYS A 94 14.91 11.36 -2.72
C LYS A 94 13.78 10.53 -3.32
N GLU A 95 14.03 9.24 -3.46
CA GLU A 95 13.03 8.24 -3.80
C GLU A 95 12.44 7.63 -2.51
N TYR A 96 11.12 7.55 -2.45
CA TYR A 96 10.37 6.86 -1.40
C TYR A 96 9.67 5.65 -2.02
N ARG A 97 9.78 4.50 -1.34
CA ARG A 97 9.20 3.24 -1.82
C ARG A 97 8.22 2.69 -0.80
N SER A 98 7.12 2.12 -1.30
CA SER A 98 6.26 1.26 -0.48
C SER A 98 6.96 -0.06 -0.20
N ARG A 99 6.35 -0.88 0.65
CA ARG A 99 6.68 -2.31 0.65
C ARG A 99 6.21 -2.96 -0.64
N SER A 100 6.83 -4.10 -0.97
CA SER A 100 6.39 -4.95 -2.06
C SER A 100 5.01 -5.55 -1.75
N PHE A 101 4.18 -5.67 -2.78
CA PHE A 101 2.86 -6.28 -2.74
C PHE A 101 2.59 -7.03 -4.04
N GLU A 102 1.69 -8.01 -3.99
CA GLU A 102 1.37 -8.83 -5.15
C GLU A 102 0.10 -8.31 -5.85
N ILE A 103 0.10 -8.37 -7.17
CA ILE A 103 -1.12 -8.25 -7.99
C ILE A 103 -1.35 -9.60 -8.65
N ALA A 104 -2.50 -10.23 -8.39
CA ALA A 104 -2.83 -11.55 -8.90
C ALA A 104 -4.35 -11.74 -9.02
N GLU A 105 -4.77 -12.85 -9.63
CA GLU A 105 -6.19 -13.25 -9.65
C GLU A 105 -6.56 -14.03 -8.39
N ASN A 106 -7.69 -13.67 -7.78
CA ASN A 106 -8.27 -14.28 -6.58
C ASN A 106 -7.30 -14.26 -5.39
N ILE A 107 -6.58 -13.15 -5.21
CA ILE A 107 -5.48 -13.03 -4.25
C ILE A 107 -5.94 -13.17 -2.81
N LEU A 108 -7.07 -12.56 -2.45
CA LEU A 108 -7.61 -12.66 -1.09
C LEU A 108 -7.98 -14.11 -0.77
N GLN A 109 -8.68 -14.77 -1.69
CA GLN A 109 -9.05 -16.17 -1.51
C GLN A 109 -7.81 -17.07 -1.38
N LYS A 110 -6.84 -16.92 -2.27
CA LYS A 110 -5.61 -17.75 -2.28
C LYS A 110 -4.77 -17.56 -1.02
N LYS A 111 -4.70 -16.33 -0.49
CA LYS A 111 -3.85 -16.01 0.65
C LYS A 111 -4.50 -16.16 2.02
N THR A 112 -5.83 -16.03 2.14
CA THR A 112 -6.47 -15.93 3.46
C THR A 112 -7.48 -17.04 3.76
N LEU A 113 -8.05 -17.70 2.75
CA LEU A 113 -9.16 -18.64 2.99
C LEU A 113 -8.76 -19.82 3.89
N SER A 114 -7.59 -20.41 3.65
CA SER A 114 -7.08 -21.52 4.47
C SER A 114 -6.93 -21.09 5.94
N ASP A 115 -6.29 -19.95 6.18
CA ASP A 115 -6.04 -19.44 7.53
C ASP A 115 -7.33 -19.10 8.26
N ILE A 116 -8.33 -18.54 7.57
CA ILE A 116 -9.66 -18.28 8.12
C ILE A 116 -10.36 -19.60 8.51
N LEU A 117 -10.29 -20.64 7.67
CA LEU A 117 -10.87 -21.94 8.00
C LEU A 117 -10.17 -22.59 9.21
N PHE A 118 -8.84 -22.48 9.28
CA PHE A 118 -8.08 -22.95 10.44
C PHE A 118 -8.43 -22.17 11.71
N TYR A 119 -8.61 -20.85 11.62
CA TYR A 119 -9.08 -20.03 12.73
C TYR A 119 -10.40 -20.56 13.28
N PHE A 120 -11.43 -20.70 12.44
CA PHE A 120 -12.73 -21.24 12.89
C PHE A 120 -12.63 -22.65 13.46
N LYS A 121 -11.78 -23.51 12.89
CA LYS A 121 -11.53 -24.86 13.43
C LYS A 121 -10.92 -24.81 14.83
N SER A 122 -9.96 -23.92 15.06
CA SER A 122 -9.30 -23.75 16.36
C SER A 122 -10.20 -23.17 17.45
N GLN A 123 -11.20 -22.36 17.07
CA GLN A 123 -12.14 -21.73 17.99
C GLN A 123 -13.36 -22.60 18.29
N ARG A 124 -13.43 -23.84 17.77
CA ARG A 124 -14.51 -24.76 18.13
C ARG A 124 -14.42 -25.08 19.62
N CYS A 125 -15.54 -24.90 20.32
CA CYS A 125 -15.66 -25.28 21.72
C CYS A 125 -15.24 -26.75 21.86
N SER A 126 -14.25 -26.98 22.70
CA SER A 126 -13.68 -28.28 23.01
C SER A 126 -13.27 -28.29 24.48
N GLY A 127 -13.31 -29.46 25.12
CA GLY A 127 -13.19 -29.59 26.58
C GLY A 127 -14.50 -30.03 27.24
N LYS A 128 -14.50 -30.15 28.57
CA LYS A 128 -15.71 -30.51 29.33
C LYS A 128 -16.56 -29.26 29.59
N TYR A 129 -17.86 -29.38 29.33
CA TYR A 129 -18.88 -28.52 29.92
C TYR A 129 -19.04 -28.90 31.39
N GLU A 130 -19.05 -27.90 32.29
CA GLU A 130 -19.58 -28.04 33.66
C GLU A 130 -21.05 -27.63 33.68
#